data_AF-A0A830GH69-F1
#
_entry.id   AF-A0A830GH69-F1
#
_cell.length_a   1.000
_cell.length_b   1.000
_cell.length_c   1.000
_cell.angle_alpha   90.00
_cell.angle_beta   90.00
_cell.angle_gamma   90.00
#
_symmetry.space_group_name_H-M   'P 1'
#
loop_
_entity.id
_entity.type
_entity.pdbx_description
1 polymer ?
#
loop_
_entity_poly.entity_id
_entity_poly.type
_entity_poly.pdbx_seq_one_letter_code
_entity_poly.pdbx_strand_id
1 'polypeptide(L)' 'MTRRSKREIDHALDELDDPEQFTLQAYLLADLKGYYGGDLSRGERRLLENPEAHLPTSAVRRLGNLGGSQ' A
#
# COMPACT_ATOMS: atom_id res chain seq x y z
N MET A 1 -3.16 24.91 -24.77
CA MET A 1 -2.79 24.45 -23.41
C MET A 1 -4.02 24.51 -22.53
N THR A 2 -4.63 23.38 -22.21
CA THR A 2 -5.77 23.31 -21.28
C THR A 2 -5.26 23.48 -19.85
N ARG A 3 -5.71 24.52 -19.14
CA ARG A 3 -5.53 24.66 -17.69
C ARG A 3 -6.25 23.48 -17.02
N ARG A 4 -5.53 22.40 -16.69
CA ARG A 4 -6.05 21.40 -15.76
C ARG A 4 -6.28 22.08 -14.43
N SER A 5 -7.42 21.78 -13.80
CA SER A 5 -7.74 22.27 -12.46
C SER A 5 -6.69 21.74 -11.48
N LYS A 6 -6.31 22.51 -10.46
CA LYS A 6 -5.40 22.06 -9.39
C LYS A 6 -5.81 20.69 -8.83
N ARG A 7 -7.12 20.46 -8.71
CA ARG A 7 -7.70 19.20 -8.23
C ARG A 7 -7.45 18.00 -9.15
N GLU A 8 -7.37 18.21 -10.46
CA GLU A 8 -7.03 17.15 -11.43
C GLU A 8 -5.54 16.83 -11.38
N ILE A 9 -4.71 17.83 -11.10
CA ILE A 9 -3.27 17.64 -10.93
C ILE A 9 -3.00 16.87 -9.64
N ASP A 10 -3.64 17.26 -8.53
CA ASP A 10 -3.54 16.54 -7.25
C ASP A 10 -4.02 15.09 -7.39
N HIS A 11 -5.14 14.85 -8.08
CA HIS A 11 -5.63 13.48 -8.35
C HIS A 11 -4.68 12.66 -9.23
N ALA A 12 -4.09 13.27 -10.27
CA ALA A 12 -3.14 12.57 -11.14
C ALA A 12 -1.82 12.27 -10.42
N LEU A 13 -1.38 13.16 -9.53
CA LEU A 13 -0.21 12.91 -8.66
C LEU A 13 -0.51 11.81 -7.65
N ASP A 14 -1.72 11.78 -7.08
CA ASP A 14 -2.18 10.70 -6.19
C ASP A 14 -2.21 9.32 -6.88
N GLU A 15 -2.45 9.26 -8.18
CA GLU A 15 -2.40 8.00 -8.96
C GLU A 15 -0.97 7.59 -9.33
N LEU A 16 -0.04 8.53 -9.38
CA LEU A 16 1.37 8.26 -9.72
C LEU A 16 2.20 7.80 -8.51
N ASP A 17 1.76 8.12 -7.29
CA ASP A 17 2.50 7.84 -6.05
C ASP A 17 2.20 6.44 -5.47
N ASP A 18 1.23 5.72 -6.04
CA ASP A 18 0.98 4.31 -5.69
C ASP A 18 1.87 3.41 -6.54
N PRO A 19 2.86 2.69 -5.96
CA PRO A 19 3.63 1.72 -6.73
C PRO A 19 2.69 0.63 -7.27
N GLU A 20 2.80 0.34 -8.57
CA GLU A 20 1.99 -0.69 -9.27
C GLU A 20 2.00 -2.04 -8.55
N GLN A 21 3.08 -2.35 -7.81
CA GLN A 21 3.19 -3.55 -6.99
C GLN A 21 3.93 -3.23 -5.69
N PHE A 22 3.32 -3.61 -4.57
CA PHE A 22 3.94 -3.49 -3.25
C PHE A 22 4.71 -4.76 -2.89
N THR A 23 5.73 -4.63 -2.05
CA THR A 23 6.52 -5.76 -1.54
C THR A 23 6.07 -6.18 -0.14
N LEU A 24 6.45 -7.39 0.30
CA LEU A 24 6.21 -7.83 1.66
C LEU A 24 6.83 -6.89 2.71
N GLN A 25 7.99 -6.31 2.41
CA GLN A 25 8.65 -5.34 3.29
C GLN A 25 7.82 -4.07 3.45
N ALA A 26 7.18 -3.60 2.36
CA ALA A 26 6.29 -2.44 2.42
C ALA A 26 5.05 -2.74 3.29
N TYR A 27 4.49 -3.95 3.20
CA TYR A 27 3.39 -4.39 4.06
C TYR A 27 3.78 -4.39 5.53
N LEU A 28 4.92 -5.01 5.86
CA LEU A 28 5.40 -5.07 7.24
C LEU A 28 5.72 -3.67 7.80
N LEU A 29 6.25 -2.78 6.97
CA LEU A 29 6.50 -1.40 7.37
C LEU A 29 5.20 -0.63 7.61
N ALA A 30 4.20 -0.80 6.73
CA ALA A 30 2.88 -0.21 6.89
C ALA A 30 2.20 -0.71 8.19
N ASP A 31 2.26 -2.02 8.44
CA ASP A 31 1.70 -2.64 9.65
C ASP A 31 2.37 -2.10 10.91
N LEU A 32 3.70 -2.01 10.90
CA LEU A 32 4.48 -1.44 12.00
C LEU A 32 4.12 0.04 12.25
N LYS A 33 4.04 0.84 11.19
CA LYS A 33 3.60 2.24 11.28
C LYS A 33 2.20 2.35 11.88
N GLY A 34 1.26 1.55 11.41
CA GLY A 34 -0.12 1.51 11.91
C GLY A 34 -0.17 1.13 13.39
N TYR A 35 0.58 0.11 13.80
CA TYR A 35 0.68 -0.34 15.20
C TYR A 35 1.20 0.77 16.13
N TYR A 36 2.18 1.56 15.70
CA TYR A 36 2.71 2.68 16.48
C TYR A 36 1.95 4.00 16.28
N GLY A 37 0.81 4.00 15.57
CA GLY A 37 0.00 5.20 15.33
C GLY A 37 0.68 6.23 14.43
N GLY A 38 1.64 5.81 13.60
CA GLY A 38 2.26 6.66 12.58
C GLY A 38 1.31 6.96 11.42
N ASP A 39 1.57 8.07 10.71
CA ASP A 39 0.82 8.42 9.52
C ASP A 39 1.08 7.40 8.40
N LEU A 40 -0.01 6.76 7.95
CA LEU A 40 0.02 5.85 6.83
C LEU A 40 -0.24 6.61 5.53
N SER A 41 0.61 6.37 4.54
CA SER A 41 0.32 6.78 3.17
C SER A 41 -0.93 6.08 2.65
N ARG A 42 -1.47 6.56 1.53
CA ARG A 42 -2.64 5.93 0.90
C ARG A 42 -2.33 4.51 0.43
N GLY A 43 -1.16 4.31 -0.17
CA GLY A 43 -0.67 3.01 -0.58
C GLY A 43 -0.48 2.06 0.60
N GLU A 44 0.08 2.54 1.71
CA GLU A 44 0.22 1.76 2.95
C GLU A 44 -1.15 1.33 3.50
N ARG A 45 -2.15 2.23 3.51
CA ARG A 45 -3.53 1.89 3.89
C ARG A 45 -4.15 0.85 2.98
N ARG A 46 -4.08 1.05 1.66
CA ARG A 46 -4.58 0.09 0.66
C ARG A 46 -3.92 -1.28 0.81
N LEU A 47 -2.62 -1.29 1.07
CA LEU A 47 -1.83 -2.49 1.28
C LEU A 47 -2.25 -3.25 2.54
N LEU A 48 -2.66 -2.56 3.60
CA LEU A 48 -3.20 -3.18 4.82
C LEU A 48 -4.66 -3.62 4.67
N GLU A 49 -5.48 -2.86 3.94
CA GLU A 49 -6.89 -3.18 3.69
C GLU A 49 -7.07 -4.37 2.74
N ASN A 50 -6.24 -4.47 1.69
CA ASN A 50 -6.33 -5.52 0.68
C ASN A 50 -4.93 -6.01 0.24
N PRO A 51 -4.17 -6.67 1.13
CA PRO A 51 -2.81 -7.13 0.83
C PRO A 51 -2.75 -8.09 -0.36
N GLU A 52 -3.80 -8.88 -0.59
CA GLU A 52 -3.85 -9.89 -1.65
C GLU A 52 -4.06 -9.33 -3.06
N ALA A 53 -4.60 -8.12 -3.19
CA ALA A 53 -4.67 -7.41 -4.46
C ALA A 53 -3.37 -6.67 -4.82
N HIS A 54 -2.53 -6.36 -3.81
CA HIS A 54 -1.40 -5.44 -3.96
C HIS A 54 -0.02 -6.09 -3.77
N LEU A 55 0.03 -7.26 -3.13
CA LEU A 55 1.25 -8.05 -2.97
C LEU A 55 1.35 -9.15 -4.05
N PRO A 56 2.56 -9.53 -4.46
CA PRO A 56 2.76 -10.70 -5.30
C PRO A 56 2.29 -11.97 -4.57
N THR A 57 1.76 -12.95 -5.31
CA THR A 57 1.22 -14.21 -4.74
C THR A 57 2.20 -14.92 -3.80
N SER A 58 3.50 -14.82 -4.06
CA SER A 58 4.55 -15.39 -3.20
C SER A 58 4.65 -14.69 -1.83
N ALA A 59 4.45 -13.38 -1.78
CA ALA A 59 4.40 -12.61 -0.54
C ALA A 59 3.13 -12.90 0.26
N VAL A 60 1.97 -13.00 -0.41
CA VAL A 60 0.69 -13.38 0.21
C VAL A 60 0.79 -14.77 0.85
N ARG A 61 1.35 -15.77 0.14
CA ARG A 61 1.61 -17.10 0.71
C ARG A 61 2.54 -17.06 1.91
N ARG A 62 3.60 -16.23 1.85
CA ARG A 62 4.53 -16.08 2.97
C ARG A 62 3.85 -15.44 4.19
N LEU A 63 2.95 -14.48 3.99
CA LEU A 63 2.12 -13.90 5.07
C LEU A 63 1.23 -14.95 5.73
N GLY A 64 0.51 -15.75 4.94
CA GLY A 64 -0.32 -16.84 5.47
C GLY A 64 0.48 -17.84 6.31
N ASN A 65 1.71 -18.16 5.88
CA ASN A 65 2.60 -19.04 6.64
C ASN A 65 3.15 -18.41 7.94
N LEU A 66 3.31 -17.08 7.96
CA LEU A 66 3.71 -16.35 9.19
C LEU A 66 2.57 -16.29 10.21
N GLY A 67 1.32 -16.15 9.76
CA GLY A 67 0.13 -16.16 10.62
C GLY A 67 -0.31 -17.57 11.06
N GLY A 68 0.11 -18.62 10.34
CA GLY A 68 -0.24 -20.02 10.60
C GLY A 68 0.64 -20.74 11.63
N SER A 69 1.46 -20.01 12.39
CA SER A 69 2.17 -20.56 13.55
C SER A 69 1.32 -20.37 14.82
N GLN A 70 0.19 -21.08 14.90
CA GLN A 70 -0.56 -21.30 16.14
C GLN A 70 -0.91 -22.78 16.28
#